data_AF-A0A6B0Z138-F1
#
_entry.id   AF-A0A6B0Z138-F1
#
_cell.length_a   1.000
_cell.length_b   1.000
_cell.length_c   1.000
_cell.angle_alpha   90.00
_cell.angle_beta   90.00
_cell.angle_gamma   90.00
#
_symmetry.space_group_name_H-M   'P 1'
#
loop_
_entity.id
_entity.type
_entity.pdbx_description
1 polymer ?
#
loop_
_entity_poly.entity_id
_entity_poly.type
_entity_poly.pdbx_seq_one_letter_code
_entity_poly.pdbx_strand_id
1 'polypeptide(L)'
;MKVGIVGAGAAGLAAAYDLARAGHDVVVYESAPFIGGQASTIPVGGHPLERGYHHLFTNDRAILDLMDEMGISNAMEWYPSNGGTYVDGGLHRTTRAFYLLRFSAIPL
;
A
#
# COMPACT_ATOMS: atom_id res chain seq x y z
N MET A 1 13.30 -8.29 -25.29
CA MET A 1 13.21 -9.74 -24.94
C MET A 1 11.76 -10.07 -24.64
N LYS A 2 11.37 -11.35 -24.64
CA LYS A 2 10.06 -11.78 -24.14
C LYS A 2 10.16 -12.12 -22.66
N VAL A 3 9.30 -11.55 -21.82
CA VAL A 3 9.32 -11.73 -20.37
C VAL A 3 7.94 -12.18 -19.89
N GLY A 4 7.89 -13.31 -19.19
CA GLY A 4 6.70 -13.77 -18.48
C GLY A 4 6.79 -13.38 -17.00
N ILE A 5 5.75 -12.74 -16.47
CA ILE A 5 5.60 -12.39 -15.05
C ILE A 5 4.46 -13.21 -14.48
N VAL A 6 4.69 -13.88 -13.35
CA VAL A 6 3.67 -14.67 -12.66
C VAL A 6 3.19 -13.90 -11.42
N GLY A 7 1.93 -13.52 -11.42
CA GLY A 7 1.25 -12.71 -10.41
C GLY A 7 1.00 -11.27 -10.87
N ALA A 8 -0.27 -10.85 -10.89
CA ALA A 8 -0.71 -9.49 -11.16
C ALA A 8 -0.99 -8.70 -9.86
N GLY A 9 -0.18 -8.93 -8.82
CA GLY A 9 -0.13 -8.08 -7.64
C GLY A 9 0.65 -6.77 -7.90
N ALA A 10 0.68 -5.87 -6.92
CA ALA A 10 1.37 -4.57 -7.05
C ALA A 10 2.81 -4.69 -7.57
N ALA A 11 3.61 -5.62 -7.02
CA ALA A 11 4.99 -5.84 -7.46
C ALA A 11 5.08 -6.38 -8.90
N GLY A 12 4.22 -7.32 -9.29
CA GLY A 12 4.22 -7.90 -10.63
C GLY A 12 3.78 -6.90 -11.69
N LEU A 13 2.78 -6.08 -11.38
CA LEU A 13 2.32 -5.01 -12.27
C LEU A 13 3.35 -3.89 -12.39
N ALA A 14 4.03 -3.51 -11.30
CA ALA A 14 5.12 -2.54 -11.35
C ALA A 14 6.30 -3.06 -12.19
N ALA A 15 6.71 -4.31 -11.99
CA ALA A 15 7.76 -4.92 -12.82
C ALA A 15 7.34 -4.99 -14.30
N ALA A 16 6.07 -5.32 -14.58
CA ALA A 16 5.56 -5.34 -15.95
C ALA A 16 5.61 -3.95 -16.60
N TYR A 17 5.23 -2.92 -15.85
CA TYR A 17 5.28 -1.53 -16.28
C TYR A 17 6.71 -1.10 -16.64
N ASP A 18 7.69 -1.36 -15.75
CA ASP A 18 9.09 -0.99 -15.97
C ASP A 18 9.69 -1.71 -17.19
N LEU A 19 9.47 -3.02 -17.29
CA LEU A 19 9.99 -3.84 -18.39
C LEU A 19 9.35 -3.48 -19.73
N ALA A 20 8.03 -3.20 -19.75
CA ALA A 20 7.34 -2.75 -20.94
C ALA A 20 7.87 -1.38 -21.41
N ARG A 21 8.10 -0.44 -20.49
CA ARG A 21 8.72 0.86 -20.80
C ARG A 21 10.15 0.74 -21.32
N ALA A 22 10.90 -0.27 -20.86
CA ALA A 22 12.22 -0.59 -21.40
C ALA A 22 12.18 -1.25 -22.80
N GLY A 23 11.01 -1.40 -23.42
CA GLY A 23 10.84 -1.95 -24.76
C GLY A 23 10.87 -3.48 -24.82
N HIS A 24 10.55 -4.16 -23.71
CA HIS A 24 10.39 -5.60 -23.69
C HIS A 24 8.94 -6.02 -24.01
N ASP A 25 8.78 -7.22 -24.56
CA ASP A 25 7.49 -7.85 -24.80
C ASP A 25 7.11 -8.62 -23.53
N VAL A 26 6.11 -8.13 -22.79
CA VAL A 26 5.80 -8.60 -21.43
C VAL A 26 4.41 -9.24 -21.39
N VAL A 27 4.32 -10.43 -20.80
CA VAL A 27 3.05 -11.11 -20.51
C VAL A 27 2.93 -11.32 -19.01
N VAL A 28 1.82 -10.91 -18.42
CA VAL A 28 1.49 -11.12 -17.01
C VAL A 28 0.48 -12.26 -16.89
N TYR A 29 0.77 -13.25 -16.08
CA TYR A 29 -0.10 -14.38 -15.77
C TYR A 29 -0.64 -14.22 -14.36
N GLU A 30 -1.97 -14.22 -14.21
CA GLU A 30 -2.63 -14.19 -12.90
C GLU A 30 -3.62 -15.35 -12.80
N SER A 31 -3.62 -16.00 -11.63
CA SER A 31 -4.51 -17.10 -11.30
C SER A 31 -5.88 -16.63 -10.81
N ALA A 32 -5.94 -15.47 -10.15
CA ALA A 32 -7.14 -14.88 -9.62
C ALA A 32 -8.00 -14.26 -10.74
N PRO A 33 -9.34 -14.21 -10.57
CA PRO A 33 -10.23 -13.56 -11.53
C PRO A 33 -10.18 -12.01 -11.43
N PHE A 34 -9.18 -11.45 -10.76
CA PHE A 34 -8.98 -10.02 -10.54
C PHE A 34 -7.48 -9.72 -10.44
N ILE A 35 -7.13 -8.45 -10.62
CA ILE A 35 -5.74 -7.94 -10.50
C ILE A 35 -5.56 -7.10 -9.22
N GLY A 36 -4.31 -6.75 -8.91
CA GLY A 36 -3.92 -5.95 -7.75
C GLY A 36 -3.47 -6.77 -6.55
N GLY A 37 -3.78 -8.08 -6.50
CA GLY A 37 -3.40 -8.97 -5.41
C GLY A 37 -3.95 -8.48 -4.06
N GLN A 38 -3.07 -8.33 -3.07
CA GLN A 38 -3.43 -7.84 -1.73
C GLN A 38 -3.92 -6.38 -1.73
N ALA A 39 -3.55 -5.58 -2.73
CA ALA A 39 -4.01 -4.20 -2.91
C ALA A 39 -5.35 -4.11 -3.66
N SER A 40 -5.95 -5.24 -4.06
CA SER A 40 -7.29 -5.26 -4.66
C SER A 40 -8.39 -5.05 -3.63
N THR A 41 -9.59 -4.73 -4.10
CA THR A 41 -10.76 -4.49 -3.25
C THR A 41 -11.85 -5.54 -3.44
N ILE A 42 -12.72 -5.64 -2.44
CA ILE A 42 -13.96 -6.40 -2.42
C ILE A 42 -15.14 -5.50 -2.05
N PRO A 43 -16.34 -5.73 -2.59
CA PRO A 43 -17.51 -4.98 -2.17
C PRO A 43 -17.97 -5.43 -0.77
N VAL A 44 -18.00 -4.50 0.19
CA VAL A 44 -18.50 -4.71 1.54
C VAL A 44 -19.39 -3.53 1.91
N GLY A 45 -20.68 -3.80 2.20
CA GLY A 45 -21.62 -2.75 2.58
C GLY A 45 -21.84 -1.65 1.53
N GLY A 46 -21.64 -1.97 0.24
CA GLY A 46 -21.74 -1.00 -0.86
C GLY A 46 -20.47 -0.18 -1.12
N HIS A 47 -19.39 -0.43 -0.38
CA HIS A 47 -18.11 0.25 -0.52
C HIS A 47 -17.00 -0.73 -0.91
N PRO A 48 -15.95 -0.28 -1.62
CA PRO A 48 -14.75 -1.08 -1.80
C PRO A 48 -14.00 -1.18 -0.47
N LEU A 49 -13.71 -2.39 -0.04
CA LEU A 49 -12.82 -2.69 1.09
C LEU A 49 -11.59 -3.41 0.57
N GLU A 50 -10.42 -3.02 1.03
CA GLU A 50 -9.14 -3.64 0.69
C GLU A 50 -9.11 -5.11 1.14
N ARG A 51 -8.59 -6.01 0.29
CA ARG A 51 -8.42 -7.42 0.68
C ARG A 51 -7.30 -7.63 1.70
N GLY A 52 -6.20 -6.90 1.53
CA GLY A 52 -5.02 -6.98 2.38
C GLY A 52 -4.77 -5.66 3.11
N TYR A 53 -4.36 -5.77 4.36
CA TYR A 53 -3.91 -4.60 5.12
C TYR A 53 -2.64 -4.02 4.48
N HIS A 54 -2.66 -2.72 4.21
CA HIS A 54 -1.50 -1.98 3.75
C HIS A 54 -1.58 -0.55 4.25
N HIS A 55 -0.42 0.09 4.39
CA HIS A 55 -0.30 1.47 4.79
C HIS A 55 0.64 2.17 3.82
N LEU A 56 0.30 3.42 3.50
CA LEU A 56 1.13 4.31 2.71
C LEU A 56 1.49 5.53 3.55
N PHE A 57 2.77 5.89 3.55
CA PHE A 57 3.27 7.10 4.17
C PHE A 57 3.57 8.18 3.12
N THR A 58 3.51 9.44 3.54
CA THR A 58 3.77 10.60 2.66
C THR A 58 5.21 10.66 2.12
N ASN A 59 6.11 9.83 2.65
CA ASN A 59 7.50 9.70 2.22
C ASN A 59 7.79 8.40 1.45
N ASP A 60 6.80 7.57 1.14
CA ASP A 60 6.97 6.35 0.34
C ASP A 60 7.17 6.71 -1.15
N ARG A 61 8.35 7.21 -1.48
CA ARG A 61 8.63 7.84 -2.78
C ARG A 61 8.39 6.91 -3.97
N ALA A 62 8.77 5.64 -3.88
CA ALA A 62 8.68 4.73 -5.03
C ALA A 62 7.26 4.63 -5.63
N ILE A 63 6.24 4.51 -4.80
CA ILE A 63 4.84 4.42 -5.28
C ILE A 63 4.26 5.80 -5.59
N LEU A 64 4.66 6.85 -4.87
CA LEU A 64 4.23 8.22 -5.17
C LEU A 64 4.78 8.70 -6.52
N ASP A 65 6.05 8.43 -6.80
CA ASP A 65 6.69 8.74 -8.08
C ASP A 65 6.04 7.92 -9.20
N LEU A 66 5.72 6.64 -8.97
CA LEU A 66 4.97 5.82 -9.93
C LEU A 66 3.57 6.40 -10.22
N MET A 67 2.86 6.91 -9.21
CA MET A 67 1.57 7.59 -9.40
C MET A 67 1.72 8.87 -10.22
N ASP A 68 2.78 9.64 -9.98
CA ASP A 68 3.11 10.84 -10.76
C ASP A 68 3.40 10.49 -12.22
N GLU A 69 4.19 9.45 -12.46
CA GLU A 69 4.52 8.95 -13.81
C GLU A 69 3.29 8.45 -14.58
N MET A 70 2.31 7.88 -13.88
CA MET A 70 1.03 7.44 -14.46
C MET A 70 0.01 8.59 -14.58
N GLY A 71 0.30 9.79 -14.04
CA GLY A 71 -0.60 10.93 -14.08
C GLY A 71 -1.84 10.79 -13.19
N ILE A 72 -1.76 10.00 -12.11
CA ILE A 72 -2.89 9.70 -11.21
C ILE A 72 -2.68 10.20 -9.77
N SER A 73 -1.72 11.10 -9.55
CA SER A 73 -1.39 11.62 -8.22
C SER A 73 -2.59 12.27 -7.51
N ASN A 74 -3.49 12.87 -8.28
CA ASN A 74 -4.70 13.50 -7.79
C ASN A 74 -5.77 12.52 -7.28
N ALA A 75 -5.61 11.21 -7.51
CA ALA A 75 -6.47 10.19 -6.94
C ALA A 75 -6.11 9.83 -5.48
N MET A 76 -4.94 10.25 -4.99
CA MET A 76 -4.50 9.98 -3.61
C MET A 76 -5.12 10.97 -2.63
N GLU A 77 -5.80 10.45 -1.63
CA GLU A 77 -6.33 11.22 -0.50
C GLU A 77 -5.57 10.87 0.79
N TRP A 78 -5.01 11.89 1.44
CA TRP A 78 -4.25 11.71 2.67
C TRP A 78 -5.12 11.92 3.91
N TYR A 79 -5.27 10.86 4.70
CA TYR A 79 -5.97 10.91 5.97
C TYR A 79 -4.98 10.96 7.14
N PRO A 80 -5.15 11.87 8.12
CA PRO A 80 -4.34 11.88 9.32
C PRO A 80 -4.45 10.54 10.07
N SER A 81 -3.31 9.90 10.32
CA SER A 81 -3.31 8.65 11.10
C SER A 81 -3.60 8.92 12.58
N ASN A 82 -4.63 8.25 13.08
CA ASN A 82 -5.03 8.26 14.49
C ASN A 82 -4.88 6.86 15.09
N GLY A 83 -3.64 6.40 15.23
CA GLY A 83 -3.28 5.18 15.94
C GLY A 83 -3.02 5.39 17.43
N GLY A 84 -3.06 4.28 18.16
CA GLY A 84 -2.66 4.19 19.57
C GLY A 84 -2.25 2.77 19.93
N THR A 85 -1.54 2.64 21.04
CA THR A 85 -1.11 1.36 21.61
C THR A 85 -2.01 1.05 22.79
N TYR A 86 -2.63 -0.13 22.79
CA TYR A 86 -3.45 -0.60 23.89
C TYR A 86 -2.60 -1.42 24.86
N VAL A 87 -2.52 -0.99 26.12
CA VAL A 87 -1.74 -1.64 27.18
C VAL A 87 -2.52 -1.55 28.49
N ASP A 88 -2.55 -2.62 29.29
CA ASP A 88 -3.13 -2.66 30.64
C ASP A 88 -4.53 -2.05 30.77
N GLY A 89 -5.40 -2.29 29.78
CA GLY A 89 -6.76 -1.78 29.79
C GLY A 89 -6.93 -0.36 29.23
N GLY A 90 -5.82 0.34 28.95
CA GLY A 90 -5.79 1.72 28.47
C GLY A 90 -5.35 1.85 27.00
N LEU A 91 -5.97 2.77 26.26
CA LEU A 91 -5.50 3.17 24.93
C LEU A 91 -4.60 4.41 25.04
N HIS A 92 -3.34 4.26 24.66
CA HIS A 92 -2.35 5.32 24.70
C HIS A 92 -2.07 5.83 23.28
N ARG A 93 -2.13 7.15 23.07
CA ARG A 93 -1.74 7.73 21.78
C ARG A 93 -0.23 7.58 21.62
N THR A 94 0.23 7.06 20.49
CA THR A 94 1.66 6.80 20.24
C THR A 94 2.12 7.31 18.86
N THR A 95 1.26 8.06 18.17
CA THR A 95 1.51 8.54 16.79
C THR A 95 2.34 9.80 16.66
N ARG A 96 2.80 10.42 17.75
CA ARG A 96 3.75 11.56 17.70
C ARG A 96 4.85 11.35 18.72
N ALA A 97 6.05 11.84 18.40
CA ALA A 97 7.23 11.73 19.26
C ALA A 97 6.95 12.16 20.71
N PHE A 98 6.25 13.27 20.92
CA PHE A 98 5.90 13.73 22.26
C PHE A 98 4.99 12.79 23.04
N TYR A 99 4.07 12.09 22.37
CA TYR A 99 3.24 11.09 23.02
C TYR A 99 4.04 9.84 23.40
N LEU A 100 5.00 9.45 22.56
CA LEU A 100 5.94 8.36 22.88
C LEU A 100 6.82 8.70 24.08
N LEU A 101 7.33 9.93 24.19
CA LEU A 101 8.10 10.38 25.36
C LEU A 101 7.30 10.35 26.67
N ARG A 102 5.97 10.39 26.58
CA ARG A 102 5.05 10.29 27.73
C ARG A 102 4.49 8.88 27.92
N PHE A 103 4.90 7.92 27.09
CA PHE A 103 4.38 6.57 27.12
C PHE A 103 5.02 5.79 28.27
N SER A 104 4.32 5.73 29.39
CA SER A 104 4.80 5.12 30.64
C SER A 104 4.46 3.63 30.76
N ALA A 105 3.83 3.03 29.73
CA ALA A 105 3.33 1.65 29.78
C ALA A 105 4.41 0.60 29.40
N ILE A 106 5.62 1.04 29.07
CA ILE A 106 6.79 0.16 28.91
C ILE A 106 7.82 0.59 29.98
N PRO A 107 8.31 -0.31 30.84
CA PRO A 107 9.40 0.01 31.75
C PRO A 107 10.69 0.29 30.96
N LEU A 108 11.42 1.35 31.37
CA LEU A 108 12.75 1.68 30.84
C LEU A 108 13.80 0.64 31.26
#